data_AF-A0A177N8M2-F1
#
_entry.id   AF-A0A177N8M2-F1
#
_cell.length_a   1.000
_cell.length_b   1.000
_cell.length_c   1.000
_cell.angle_alpha   90.00
_cell.angle_beta   90.00
_cell.angle_gamma   90.00
#
_symmetry.space_group_name_H-M   'P 1'
#
loop_
_entity.id
_entity.type
_entity.pdbx_description
1 polymer ?
#
loop_
_entity_poly.entity_id
_entity_poly.type
_entity_poly.pdbx_seq_one_letter_code
_entity_poly.pdbx_strand_id
1 'polypeptide(L)'
;MQLCHFEAGLDQPFFLIAGTCVIESEQMTLDTAGKLKEITSELGIPFIYKSSFDKANRSSMSSFRGLGLETGLQILEKVKQQLDVPVLTDVHEDTPLAEVASVVDVMQTPAFLCRQTNFIQSVAAQGKPVNIKKGQFMAPWDMGNVVAKAKATGNQQIMVCERGVSFGYNNLVSDMRSLAVMRDTQCPVVFDATHSVQLPGGQGSCSGGQREHVPVLARAAIAVGIAGLFMETHPKPEDALSDGPNSWPLHRMQELLETLMTLDRAVKAAALIENTLNQQNN
;
A
#
# COMPACT_ATOMS: atom_id res chain seq x y z
N MET A 1 -8.03 13.96 -4.94
CA MET A 1 -9.06 13.05 -4.36
C MET A 1 -9.08 13.26 -2.87
N GLN A 2 -10.23 13.59 -2.26
CA GLN A 2 -10.33 13.61 -0.80
C GLN A 2 -10.12 12.19 -0.26
N LEU A 3 -9.06 11.98 0.51
CA LEU A 3 -8.68 10.71 1.12
C LEU A 3 -8.60 10.90 2.63
N CYS A 4 -9.55 10.32 3.36
CA CYS A 4 -9.70 10.56 4.80
C CYS A 4 -9.79 12.08 5.06
N HIS A 5 -8.86 12.64 5.84
CA HIS A 5 -8.82 14.06 6.21
C HIS A 5 -7.86 14.91 5.35
N PHE A 6 -7.33 14.40 4.24
CA PHE A 6 -6.39 15.12 3.37
C PHE A 6 -6.70 14.94 1.88
N GLU A 7 -6.09 15.76 1.02
CA GLU A 7 -6.19 15.61 -0.43
C GLU A 7 -5.02 14.79 -0.98
N ALA A 8 -5.32 13.73 -1.75
CA ALA A 8 -4.36 12.91 -2.46
C ALA A 8 -4.35 13.24 -3.96
N GLY A 9 -3.18 13.52 -4.52
CA GLY A 9 -3.02 13.92 -5.92
C GLY A 9 -1.56 14.01 -6.35
N LEU A 10 -1.32 14.29 -7.64
CA LEU A 10 0.04 14.49 -8.20
C LEU A 10 0.60 15.88 -7.90
N ASP A 11 -0.29 16.80 -7.56
CA ASP A 11 -0.11 18.19 -7.17
C ASP A 11 -0.02 18.39 -5.65
N GLN A 12 -0.13 17.30 -4.89
CA GLN A 12 0.02 17.28 -3.44
C GLN A 12 1.32 16.55 -3.03
N PRO A 13 1.91 16.87 -1.86
CA PRO A 13 2.96 16.04 -1.27
C PRO A 13 2.51 14.58 -1.21
N PHE A 14 3.43 13.64 -1.44
CA PHE A 14 3.06 12.23 -1.34
C PHE A 14 2.53 11.89 0.06
N PHE A 15 1.50 11.04 0.14
CA PHE A 15 1.06 10.45 1.40
C PHE A 15 1.73 9.10 1.64
N LEU A 16 1.88 8.71 2.90
CA LEU A 16 2.47 7.44 3.32
C LEU A 16 1.38 6.50 3.84
N ILE A 17 1.33 5.27 3.30
CA ILE A 17 0.67 4.13 3.91
C ILE A 17 1.76 3.27 4.54
N ALA A 18 1.83 3.18 5.87
CA ALA A 18 2.87 2.39 6.52
C ALA A 18 2.45 1.78 7.86
N GLY A 19 3.12 0.70 8.22
CA GLY A 19 2.94 -0.03 9.48
C GLY A 19 3.49 -1.44 9.36
N THR A 20 3.08 -2.35 10.24
CA THR A 20 3.58 -3.73 10.22
C THR A 20 2.91 -4.58 9.14
N CYS A 21 3.57 -5.67 8.72
CA CYS A 21 3.00 -6.58 7.74
C CYS A 21 1.70 -7.23 8.23
N VAL A 22 1.68 -7.62 9.51
CA VAL A 22 0.59 -8.28 10.21
C VAL A 22 0.54 -7.76 11.64
N ILE A 23 -0.64 -7.80 12.26
CA ILE A 23 -0.80 -7.50 13.68
C ILE A 23 -0.26 -8.67 14.49
N GLU A 24 0.84 -8.46 15.22
CA GLU A 24 1.47 -9.47 16.09
C GLU A 24 1.12 -9.26 17.57
N SER A 25 0.97 -7.99 17.99
CA SER A 25 0.49 -7.62 19.32
C SER A 25 -0.09 -6.20 19.32
N GLU A 26 -0.92 -5.89 20.31
CA GLU A 26 -1.47 -4.55 20.52
C GLU A 26 -0.38 -3.52 20.80
N GLN A 27 0.49 -3.80 21.78
CA GLN A 27 1.55 -2.88 22.20
C GLN A 27 2.47 -2.50 21.03
N MET A 28 2.96 -3.50 20.29
CA MET A 28 3.83 -3.23 19.14
C MET A 28 3.13 -2.43 18.04
N THR A 29 1.83 -2.68 17.84
CA THR A 29 1.01 -1.95 16.86
C THR A 29 0.89 -0.48 17.25
N LEU A 30 0.56 -0.20 18.52
CA LEU A 30 0.46 1.17 19.04
C LEU A 30 1.81 1.89 19.01
N ASP A 31 2.89 1.23 19.44
CA ASP A 31 4.24 1.83 19.44
C ASP A 31 4.73 2.14 18.03
N THR A 32 4.53 1.21 17.09
CA THR A 32 4.92 1.41 15.69
C THR A 32 4.10 2.52 15.04
N ALA A 33 2.77 2.52 15.23
CA ALA A 33 1.89 3.57 14.72
C ALA A 33 2.24 4.95 15.32
N GLY A 34 2.52 5.00 16.62
CA GLY A 34 2.93 6.22 17.32
C GLY A 34 4.23 6.79 16.78
N LYS A 35 5.25 5.94 16.58
CA LYS A 35 6.53 6.37 16.03
C LYS A 35 6.41 6.85 14.58
N LEU A 36 5.63 6.16 13.76
CA LEU A 36 5.36 6.59 12.38
C LEU A 36 4.60 7.92 12.35
N LYS A 37 3.62 8.12 13.23
CA LYS A 37 2.90 9.39 13.37
C LYS A 37 3.84 10.54 13.73
N GLU A 38 4.74 10.34 14.71
CA GLU A 38 5.74 11.34 15.12
C GLU A 38 6.58 11.77 13.92
N ILE A 39 7.21 10.81 13.23
CA ILE A 39 8.07 11.06 12.07
C ILE A 39 7.31 11.77 10.95
N THR A 40 6.11 11.29 10.61
CA THR A 40 5.33 11.86 9.50
C THR A 40 4.79 13.25 9.83
N SER A 41 4.45 13.53 11.10
CA SER A 41 4.04 14.85 11.55
C SER A 41 5.19 15.87 11.47
N GLU A 42 6.39 15.49 11.89
CA GLU A 42 7.60 16.33 11.78
C GLU A 42 7.93 16.68 10.33
N LEU A 43 7.76 15.72 9.42
CA LEU A 43 8.06 15.89 7.99
C LEU A 43 6.90 16.50 7.18
N GLY A 44 5.71 16.64 7.76
CA GLY A 44 4.51 17.12 7.09
C GLY A 44 3.97 16.15 6.02
N ILE A 45 4.10 14.84 6.25
CA ILE A 45 3.65 13.78 5.34
C ILE A 45 2.26 13.28 5.80
N PRO A 46 1.20 13.34 4.98
CA PRO A 46 -0.06 12.71 5.33
C PRO A 46 0.11 11.20 5.52
N PHE A 47 -0.45 10.65 6.59
CA PHE A 47 -0.16 9.29 7.04
C PHE A 47 -1.42 8.44 7.25
N ILE A 48 -1.38 7.21 6.74
CA ILE A 48 -2.36 6.15 6.98
C ILE A 48 -1.61 4.95 7.59
N TYR A 49 -2.00 4.52 8.78
CA TYR A 49 -1.43 3.33 9.40
C TYR A 49 -1.96 2.07 8.70
N LYS A 50 -1.08 1.14 8.36
CA LYS A 50 -1.46 -0.14 7.76
C LYS A 50 -1.04 -1.31 8.64
N SER A 51 -1.96 -2.27 8.84
CA SER A 51 -1.59 -3.62 9.26
C SER A 51 -2.68 -4.62 8.86
N SER A 52 -2.29 -5.88 8.62
CA SER A 52 -3.21 -6.96 8.26
C SER A 52 -3.65 -7.70 9.53
N PHE A 53 -4.94 -7.93 9.71
CA PHE A 53 -5.45 -8.78 10.80
C PHE A 53 -5.31 -10.28 10.49
N ASP A 54 -5.29 -10.64 9.21
CA ASP A 54 -5.12 -12.00 8.70
C ASP A 54 -4.24 -12.03 7.43
N LYS A 55 -3.38 -13.04 7.33
CA LYS A 55 -2.60 -13.40 6.13
C LYS A 55 -3.23 -14.64 5.48
N ALA A 56 -4.27 -14.43 4.67
CA ALA A 56 -5.03 -15.50 4.03
C ALA A 56 -4.28 -16.25 2.90
N ASN A 57 -3.06 -15.82 2.54
CA ASN A 57 -2.32 -16.28 1.37
C ASN A 57 -0.89 -16.76 1.70
N ARG A 58 -0.65 -17.23 2.92
CA ARG A 58 0.64 -17.82 3.30
C ARG A 58 0.94 -19.07 2.46
N SER A 59 2.20 -19.26 2.09
CA SER A 59 2.65 -20.44 1.33
C SER A 59 2.54 -21.75 2.12
N SER A 60 2.63 -21.69 3.46
CA SER A 60 2.49 -22.84 4.35
C SER A 60 1.35 -22.63 5.35
N MET A 61 0.59 -23.69 5.62
CA MET A 61 -0.48 -23.71 6.63
C MET A 61 0.03 -23.49 8.06
N SER A 62 1.29 -23.82 8.36
CA SER A 62 1.87 -23.63 9.70
C SER A 62 2.37 -22.21 9.96
N SER A 63 2.31 -21.34 8.95
CA SER A 63 2.75 -19.96 9.08
C SER A 63 1.79 -19.13 9.94
N PHE A 64 2.35 -18.22 10.75
CA PHE A 64 1.54 -17.25 11.50
C PHE A 64 0.64 -16.43 10.57
N ARG A 65 -0.63 -16.28 10.95
CA ARG A 65 -1.62 -15.56 10.13
C ARG A 65 -2.03 -14.21 10.70
N GLY A 66 -1.72 -13.91 11.96
CA GLY A 66 -2.25 -12.75 12.66
C GLY A 66 -3.13 -13.17 13.82
N LEU A 67 -3.64 -12.18 14.57
CA LEU A 67 -4.53 -12.39 15.71
C LEU A 67 -6.00 -12.63 15.31
N GLY A 68 -6.29 -12.62 14.01
CA GLY A 68 -7.65 -12.80 13.48
C GLY A 68 -8.44 -11.50 13.46
N LEU A 69 -9.65 -11.58 12.89
CA LEU A 69 -10.49 -10.42 12.59
C LEU A 69 -10.86 -9.62 13.85
N GLU A 70 -11.53 -10.24 14.83
CA GLU A 70 -12.09 -9.54 15.99
C GLU A 70 -11.00 -8.78 16.77
N THR A 71 -9.94 -9.47 17.18
CA THR A 71 -8.81 -8.86 17.89
C THR A 71 -8.07 -7.85 17.01
N GLY A 72 -7.88 -8.15 15.73
CA GLY A 72 -7.22 -7.24 14.80
C GLY A 72 -7.96 -5.93 14.62
N LEU A 73 -9.29 -5.97 14.47
CA LEU A 73 -10.14 -4.79 14.34
C LEU A 73 -10.16 -3.97 15.64
N GLN A 74 -10.24 -4.61 16.81
CA GLN A 74 -10.12 -3.92 18.10
C GLN A 74 -8.79 -3.16 18.23
N ILE A 75 -7.68 -3.77 17.81
CA ILE A 75 -6.35 -3.12 17.85
C ILE A 75 -6.28 -1.95 16.85
N LEU A 76 -6.80 -2.11 15.63
CA LEU A 76 -6.84 -1.03 14.65
C LEU A 76 -7.74 0.13 15.11
N GLU A 77 -8.86 -0.16 15.77
CA GLU A 77 -9.71 0.86 16.37
C GLU A 77 -8.97 1.65 17.46
N LYS A 78 -8.19 0.96 18.32
CA LYS A 78 -7.35 1.63 19.33
C LYS A 78 -6.31 2.56 18.69
N VAL A 79 -5.67 2.16 17.58
CA VAL A 79 -4.76 3.03 16.83
C VAL A 79 -5.49 4.31 16.40
N LYS A 80 -6.68 4.20 15.81
CA LYS A 80 -7.48 5.36 15.41
C LYS A 80 -7.81 6.27 16.59
N GLN A 81 -8.34 5.70 17.66
CA GLN A 81 -8.86 6.47 18.79
C GLN A 81 -7.75 7.13 19.62
N GLN A 82 -6.65 6.42 19.86
CA GLN A 82 -5.57 6.92 20.71
C GLN A 82 -4.59 7.82 19.96
N LEU A 83 -4.37 7.54 18.67
CA LEU A 83 -3.37 8.25 17.88
C LEU A 83 -3.99 9.17 16.83
N ASP A 84 -5.30 9.19 16.62
CA ASP A 84 -5.96 10.02 15.60
C ASP A 84 -5.31 9.85 14.21
N VAL A 85 -5.05 8.59 13.83
CA VAL A 85 -4.44 8.21 12.55
C VAL A 85 -5.43 7.33 11.79
N PRO A 86 -5.73 7.63 10.51
CA PRO A 86 -6.58 6.77 9.71
C PRO A 86 -5.90 5.42 9.48
N VAL A 87 -6.68 4.34 9.47
CA VAL A 87 -6.15 2.98 9.32
C VAL A 87 -6.62 2.30 8.03
N LEU A 88 -5.74 1.45 7.51
CA LEU A 88 -5.95 0.61 6.34
C LEU A 88 -5.67 -0.85 6.69
N THR A 89 -6.57 -1.73 6.26
CA THR A 89 -6.33 -3.17 6.28
C THR A 89 -6.78 -3.81 4.96
N ASP A 90 -6.18 -4.93 4.59
CA ASP A 90 -6.63 -5.75 3.49
C ASP A 90 -7.77 -6.67 3.91
N VAL A 91 -8.67 -6.92 2.96
CA VAL A 91 -9.80 -7.84 3.12
C VAL A 91 -9.65 -9.01 2.17
N HIS A 92 -10.22 -10.15 2.54
CA HIS A 92 -10.18 -11.41 1.80
C HIS A 92 -11.59 -11.88 1.45
N GLU A 93 -11.71 -12.94 0.66
CA GLU A 93 -13.00 -13.45 0.15
C GLU A 93 -14.03 -13.70 1.26
N ASP A 94 -13.58 -14.27 2.38
CA ASP A 94 -14.45 -14.63 3.52
C ASP A 94 -14.54 -13.55 4.62
N THR A 95 -14.02 -12.35 4.35
CA THR A 95 -14.03 -11.27 5.36
C THR A 95 -15.43 -10.66 5.48
N PRO A 96 -16.00 -10.49 6.69
CA PRO A 96 -17.24 -9.74 6.88
C PRO A 96 -17.00 -8.25 6.63
N LEU A 97 -17.17 -7.84 5.37
CA LEU A 97 -16.76 -6.51 4.89
C LEU A 97 -17.38 -5.34 5.66
N ALA A 98 -18.64 -5.48 6.11
CA ALA A 98 -19.33 -4.44 6.88
C ALA A 98 -18.70 -4.21 8.26
N GLU A 99 -18.21 -5.27 8.90
CA GLU A 99 -17.51 -5.19 10.19
C GLU A 99 -16.14 -4.53 10.02
N VAL A 100 -15.40 -4.86 8.96
CA VAL A 100 -14.13 -4.17 8.67
C VAL A 100 -14.39 -2.70 8.35
N ALA A 101 -15.38 -2.39 7.51
CA ALA A 101 -15.69 -1.04 7.07
C ALA A 101 -16.21 -0.14 8.21
N SER A 102 -16.78 -0.70 9.29
CA SER A 102 -17.18 0.09 10.45
C SER A 102 -15.97 0.63 11.24
N VAL A 103 -14.83 -0.08 11.18
CA VAL A 103 -13.60 0.28 11.90
C VAL A 103 -12.64 1.07 11.03
N VAL A 104 -12.31 0.58 9.83
CA VAL A 104 -11.21 1.13 9.02
C VAL A 104 -11.62 2.34 8.18
N ASP A 105 -10.62 3.11 7.76
CA ASP A 105 -10.80 4.29 6.91
C ASP A 105 -10.55 3.97 5.44
N VAL A 106 -9.68 2.99 5.17
CA VAL A 106 -9.38 2.52 3.81
C VAL A 106 -9.38 1.00 3.79
N MET A 107 -10.00 0.41 2.78
CA MET A 107 -9.97 -1.03 2.54
C MET A 107 -8.95 -1.35 1.43
N GLN A 108 -8.26 -2.48 1.52
CA GLN A 108 -7.32 -2.90 0.49
C GLN A 108 -7.75 -4.21 -0.18
N THR A 109 -7.78 -4.21 -1.50
CA THR A 109 -7.93 -5.42 -2.31
C THR A 109 -6.55 -6.07 -2.53
N PRO A 110 -6.35 -7.33 -2.12
CA PRO A 110 -5.09 -8.05 -2.33
C PRO A 110 -4.77 -8.29 -3.81
N ALA A 111 -3.48 -8.37 -4.12
CA ALA A 111 -2.99 -8.54 -5.49
C ALA A 111 -3.50 -9.82 -6.19
N PHE A 112 -3.73 -10.91 -5.47
CA PHE A 112 -4.27 -12.14 -6.06
C PHE A 112 -5.79 -12.06 -6.34
N LEU A 113 -6.50 -11.15 -5.69
CA LEU A 113 -7.95 -11.01 -5.81
C LEU A 113 -8.37 -9.83 -6.72
N CYS A 114 -7.39 -9.13 -7.31
CA CYS A 114 -7.60 -7.88 -8.07
C CYS A 114 -8.35 -8.04 -9.41
N ARG A 115 -8.80 -9.25 -9.76
CA ARG A 115 -9.66 -9.51 -10.93
C ARG A 115 -11.06 -10.01 -10.57
N GLN A 116 -11.28 -10.44 -9.32
CA GLN A 116 -12.50 -11.10 -8.90
C GLN A 116 -13.64 -10.09 -8.84
N THR A 117 -14.52 -10.09 -9.87
CA THR A 117 -15.52 -9.04 -10.06
C THR A 117 -16.42 -8.87 -8.84
N ASN A 118 -17.00 -9.96 -8.35
CA ASN A 118 -17.89 -9.93 -7.19
C ASN A 118 -17.16 -9.36 -5.98
N PHE A 119 -15.95 -9.83 -5.70
CA PHE A 119 -15.14 -9.34 -4.59
C PHE A 119 -14.84 -7.84 -4.70
N ILE A 120 -14.37 -7.36 -5.85
CA ILE A 120 -14.08 -5.93 -6.08
C ILE A 120 -15.33 -5.07 -5.85
N GLN A 121 -16.48 -5.51 -6.39
CA GLN A 121 -17.74 -4.78 -6.22
C GLN A 121 -18.22 -4.81 -4.77
N SER A 122 -18.14 -5.95 -4.08
CA SER A 122 -18.53 -6.06 -2.67
C SER A 122 -17.69 -5.19 -1.75
N VAL A 123 -16.37 -5.09 -1.99
CA VAL A 123 -15.46 -4.20 -1.26
C VAL A 123 -15.77 -2.73 -1.57
N ALA A 124 -15.87 -2.36 -2.86
CA ALA A 124 -16.14 -0.99 -3.26
C ALA A 124 -17.52 -0.48 -2.77
N ALA A 125 -18.53 -1.36 -2.72
CA ALA A 125 -19.87 -1.03 -2.24
C ALA A 125 -19.94 -0.66 -0.75
N GLN A 126 -18.88 -0.91 0.04
CA GLN A 126 -18.81 -0.45 1.44
C GLN A 126 -18.65 1.08 1.57
N GLY A 127 -18.40 1.79 0.46
CA GLY A 127 -18.33 3.25 0.43
C GLY A 127 -17.07 3.87 1.04
N LYS A 128 -16.12 3.06 1.52
CA LYS A 128 -14.80 3.50 1.98
C LYS A 128 -13.83 3.67 0.80
N PRO A 129 -12.83 4.55 0.89
CA PRO A 129 -11.70 4.52 -0.03
C PRO A 129 -11.11 3.10 -0.19
N VAL A 130 -10.76 2.72 -1.42
CA VAL A 130 -10.21 1.40 -1.73
C VAL A 130 -8.84 1.51 -2.36
N ASN A 131 -7.84 0.85 -1.77
CA ASN A 131 -6.53 0.65 -2.35
C ASN A 131 -6.48 -0.69 -3.09
N ILE A 132 -6.37 -0.69 -4.42
CA ILE A 132 -6.35 -1.92 -5.21
C ILE A 132 -4.93 -2.26 -5.63
N LYS A 133 -4.36 -3.33 -5.05
CA LYS A 133 -3.04 -3.85 -5.44
C LYS A 133 -3.11 -4.47 -6.83
N LYS A 134 -2.26 -4.03 -7.76
CA LYS A 134 -2.10 -4.67 -9.06
C LYS A 134 -1.52 -6.08 -8.88
N GLY A 135 -2.14 -7.07 -9.51
CA GLY A 135 -1.62 -8.43 -9.54
C GLY A 135 -0.25 -8.48 -10.23
N GLN A 136 0.69 -9.26 -9.69
CA GLN A 136 2.01 -9.47 -10.32
C GLN A 136 1.95 -10.21 -11.68
N PHE A 137 0.76 -10.60 -12.12
CA PHE A 137 0.47 -11.20 -13.43
C PHE A 137 -0.27 -10.24 -14.37
N MET A 138 -0.52 -8.99 -13.96
CA MET A 138 -1.28 -8.01 -14.74
C MET A 138 -0.38 -6.94 -15.33
N ALA A 139 -0.72 -6.54 -16.56
CA ALA A 139 -0.18 -5.33 -17.15
C ALA A 139 -0.82 -4.07 -16.51
N PRO A 140 -0.14 -2.91 -16.52
CA PRO A 140 -0.67 -1.69 -15.92
C PRO A 140 -1.98 -1.21 -16.54
N TRP A 141 -2.12 -1.27 -17.87
CA TRP A 141 -3.33 -0.79 -18.57
C TRP A 141 -4.58 -1.62 -18.24
N ASP A 142 -4.42 -2.88 -17.78
CA ASP A 142 -5.55 -3.70 -17.35
C ASP A 142 -6.21 -3.19 -16.06
N MET A 143 -5.52 -2.34 -15.29
CA MET A 143 -6.09 -1.70 -14.10
C MET A 143 -7.27 -0.78 -14.43
N GLY A 144 -7.36 -0.27 -15.66
CA GLY A 144 -8.53 0.50 -16.10
C GLY A 144 -9.85 -0.29 -15.97
N ASN A 145 -9.84 -1.58 -16.34
CA ASN A 145 -11.00 -2.46 -16.18
C ASN A 145 -11.31 -2.73 -14.70
N VAL A 146 -10.28 -2.86 -13.86
CA VAL A 146 -10.43 -3.08 -12.42
C VAL A 146 -11.07 -1.87 -11.74
N VAL A 147 -10.58 -0.67 -12.07
CA VAL A 147 -11.13 0.61 -11.60
C VAL A 147 -12.56 0.79 -12.09
N ALA A 148 -12.87 0.46 -13.34
CA ALA A 148 -14.24 0.55 -13.87
C ALA A 148 -15.23 -0.33 -13.09
N LYS A 149 -14.84 -1.58 -12.75
CA LYS A 149 -15.66 -2.47 -11.90
C LYS A 149 -15.92 -1.87 -10.52
N ALA A 150 -14.89 -1.30 -9.89
CA ALA A 150 -15.01 -0.69 -8.58
C ALA A 150 -15.89 0.57 -8.63
N LYS A 151 -15.67 1.47 -9.60
CA LYS A 151 -16.45 2.71 -9.77
C LYS A 151 -17.91 2.46 -10.17
N ALA A 152 -18.22 1.32 -10.79
CA ALA A 152 -19.59 0.93 -11.15
C ALA A 152 -20.50 0.72 -9.93
N THR A 153 -19.97 0.60 -8.71
CA THR A 153 -20.76 0.56 -7.46
C THR A 153 -21.20 1.93 -6.97
N GLY A 154 -20.74 3.01 -7.63
CA GLY A 154 -20.91 4.40 -7.19
C GLY A 154 -19.74 4.94 -6.39
N ASN A 155 -18.83 4.10 -5.89
CA ASN A 155 -17.67 4.55 -5.11
C ASN A 155 -16.56 5.11 -6.02
N GLN A 156 -16.31 6.41 -5.93
CA GLN A 156 -15.26 7.09 -6.71
C GLN A 156 -13.89 7.16 -6.02
N GLN A 157 -13.80 6.75 -4.76
CA GLN A 157 -12.59 6.87 -3.93
C GLN A 157 -11.67 5.66 -4.14
N ILE A 158 -11.15 5.49 -5.35
CA ILE A 158 -10.33 4.34 -5.74
C ILE A 158 -8.88 4.77 -5.96
N MET A 159 -7.95 4.00 -5.39
CA MET A 159 -6.51 4.10 -5.63
C MET A 159 -6.00 2.83 -6.32
N VAL A 160 -4.94 2.96 -7.11
CA VAL A 160 -4.25 1.84 -7.77
C VAL A 160 -2.83 1.72 -7.25
N CYS A 161 -2.42 0.51 -6.87
CA CYS A 161 -1.18 0.29 -6.13
C CYS A 161 -0.27 -0.70 -6.87
N GLU A 162 0.87 -0.21 -7.36
CA GLU A 162 1.93 -1.02 -7.96
C GLU A 162 2.68 -1.80 -6.88
N ARG A 163 3.09 -3.04 -7.17
CA ARG A 163 3.83 -3.92 -6.25
C ARG A 163 4.79 -4.89 -6.97
N GLY A 164 5.15 -4.58 -8.21
CA GLY A 164 5.99 -5.40 -9.08
C GLY A 164 5.19 -6.30 -10.03
N VAL A 165 5.85 -6.79 -11.07
CA VAL A 165 5.37 -7.80 -12.02
C VAL A 165 6.32 -9.00 -12.02
N SER A 166 5.78 -10.20 -12.25
CA SER A 166 6.55 -11.44 -12.26
C SER A 166 7.62 -11.40 -13.36
N PHE A 167 8.87 -11.70 -13.00
CA PHE A 167 9.99 -11.71 -13.93
C PHE A 167 10.76 -13.03 -13.82
N GLY A 168 10.35 -14.00 -14.64
CA GLY A 168 10.79 -15.38 -14.48
C GLY A 168 10.16 -16.03 -13.24
N TYR A 169 10.89 -16.98 -12.63
CA TYR A 169 10.43 -17.67 -11.42
C TYR A 169 10.96 -16.99 -10.17
N ASN A 170 10.10 -16.91 -9.15
CA ASN A 170 10.45 -16.44 -7.79
C ASN A 170 11.05 -15.03 -7.71
N ASN A 171 10.77 -14.19 -8.70
CA ASN A 171 11.31 -12.83 -8.76
C ASN A 171 10.29 -11.83 -9.32
N LEU A 172 10.44 -10.58 -8.90
CA LEU A 172 9.64 -9.44 -9.34
C LEU A 172 10.54 -8.37 -9.94
N VAL A 173 10.01 -7.64 -10.92
CA VAL A 173 10.60 -6.40 -11.42
C VAL A 173 9.56 -5.28 -11.35
N SER A 174 9.99 -4.07 -11.00
CA SER A 174 9.13 -2.89 -11.01
C SER A 174 9.40 -2.07 -12.26
N ASP A 175 8.50 -2.15 -13.24
CA ASP A 175 8.52 -1.28 -14.41
C ASP A 175 8.05 0.12 -14.02
N MET A 176 8.96 1.09 -13.94
CA MET A 176 8.62 2.46 -13.54
C MET A 176 7.65 3.14 -14.52
N ARG A 177 7.57 2.68 -15.78
CA ARG A 177 6.57 3.16 -16.75
C ARG A 177 5.15 2.77 -16.33
N SER A 178 5.00 1.67 -15.60
CA SER A 178 3.72 1.20 -15.06
C SER A 178 3.04 2.27 -14.20
N LEU A 179 3.82 3.01 -13.41
CA LEU A 179 3.31 4.10 -12.58
C LEU A 179 2.73 5.23 -13.43
N ALA A 180 3.39 5.60 -14.52
CA ALA A 180 2.90 6.60 -15.45
C ALA A 180 1.63 6.12 -16.19
N VAL A 181 1.64 4.89 -16.71
CA VAL A 181 0.48 4.29 -17.40
C VAL A 181 -0.75 4.20 -16.48
N MET A 182 -0.56 3.82 -15.21
CA MET A 182 -1.69 3.71 -14.28
C MET A 182 -2.35 5.05 -13.95
N ARG A 183 -1.73 6.20 -14.26
CA ARG A 183 -2.38 7.52 -14.13
C ARG A 183 -3.58 7.66 -15.07
N ASP A 184 -3.59 6.93 -16.19
CA ASP A 184 -4.71 6.92 -17.16
C ASP A 184 -6.02 6.42 -16.53
N THR A 185 -5.95 5.73 -15.39
CA THR A 185 -7.12 5.34 -14.59
C THR A 185 -7.82 6.50 -13.88
N GLN A 186 -7.18 7.69 -13.87
CA GLN A 186 -7.62 8.88 -13.14
C GLN A 186 -7.81 8.61 -11.64
N CYS A 187 -7.03 7.68 -11.09
CA CYS A 187 -6.96 7.34 -9.68
C CYS A 187 -5.60 7.73 -9.13
N PRO A 188 -5.48 8.09 -7.83
CA PRO A 188 -4.18 8.23 -7.19
C PRO A 188 -3.36 6.93 -7.34
N VAL A 189 -2.15 7.08 -7.86
CA VAL A 189 -1.20 5.97 -8.03
C VAL A 189 -0.34 5.85 -6.79
N VAL A 190 -0.34 4.66 -6.19
CA VAL A 190 0.46 4.29 -5.02
C VAL A 190 1.55 3.31 -5.45
N PHE A 191 2.75 3.43 -4.88
CA PHE A 191 3.81 2.43 -5.07
C PHE A 191 4.10 1.68 -3.77
N ASP A 192 3.94 0.36 -3.78
CA ASP A 192 4.32 -0.53 -2.69
C ASP A 192 5.79 -0.93 -2.81
N ALA A 193 6.65 -0.21 -2.08
CA ALA A 193 8.09 -0.43 -2.12
C ALA A 193 8.50 -1.76 -1.47
N THR A 194 7.81 -2.17 -0.41
CA THR A 194 8.11 -3.39 0.35
C THR A 194 7.81 -4.64 -0.46
N HIS A 195 6.62 -4.73 -1.04
CA HIS A 195 6.25 -5.94 -1.78
C HIS A 195 6.87 -6.00 -3.18
N SER A 196 7.39 -4.87 -3.69
CA SER A 196 8.16 -4.83 -4.93
C SER A 196 9.53 -5.50 -4.82
N VAL A 197 10.07 -5.67 -3.61
CA VAL A 197 11.37 -6.35 -3.36
C VAL A 197 11.20 -7.81 -2.92
N GLN A 198 9.98 -8.34 -2.98
CA GLN A 198 9.74 -9.74 -2.66
C GLN A 198 10.39 -10.67 -3.66
N LEU A 199 10.85 -11.82 -3.14
CA LEU A 199 11.24 -13.00 -3.90
C LEU A 199 10.23 -14.11 -3.61
N PRO A 200 9.08 -14.15 -4.32
CA PRO A 200 7.95 -15.00 -3.95
C PRO A 200 8.32 -16.47 -4.00
N GLY A 201 8.19 -17.20 -2.89
CA GLY A 201 8.58 -18.61 -2.80
C GLY A 201 10.09 -18.87 -2.87
N GLY A 202 10.94 -17.82 -2.82
CA GLY A 202 12.40 -17.94 -2.91
C GLY A 202 13.06 -18.70 -1.76
N GLN A 203 12.34 -18.97 -0.66
CA GLN A 203 12.82 -19.75 0.48
C GLN A 203 12.08 -21.11 0.63
N GLY A 204 11.37 -21.55 -0.41
CA GLY A 204 10.60 -22.80 -0.40
C GLY A 204 9.27 -22.66 0.34
N SER A 205 9.28 -22.58 1.67
CA SER A 205 8.06 -22.53 2.51
C SER A 205 7.57 -21.11 2.84
N CYS A 206 8.36 -20.08 2.51
CA CYS A 206 8.01 -18.67 2.69
C CYS A 206 8.61 -17.79 1.57
N SER A 207 8.14 -16.54 1.50
CA SER A 207 8.74 -15.53 0.61
C SER A 207 10.09 -15.07 1.15
N GLY A 208 11.07 -14.94 0.27
CA GLY A 208 12.26 -14.14 0.55
C GLY A 208 11.98 -12.65 0.35
N GLY A 209 13.04 -11.85 0.39
CA GLY A 209 12.96 -10.40 0.22
C GLY A 209 14.32 -9.75 0.18
N GLN A 210 14.39 -8.57 -0.43
CA GLN A 210 15.61 -7.77 -0.56
C GLN A 210 15.36 -6.34 -0.02
N ARG A 211 15.15 -6.20 1.29
CA ARG A 211 14.85 -4.89 1.93
C ARG A 211 15.89 -3.80 1.61
N GLU A 212 17.14 -4.16 1.32
CA GLU A 212 18.20 -3.24 0.90
C GLU A 212 17.84 -2.46 -0.38
N HIS A 213 16.91 -2.99 -1.18
CA HIS A 213 16.41 -2.34 -2.39
C HIS A 213 15.15 -1.48 -2.15
N VAL A 214 14.54 -1.50 -0.95
CA VAL A 214 13.37 -0.65 -0.64
C VAL A 214 13.68 0.84 -0.84
N PRO A 215 14.79 1.41 -0.31
CA PRO A 215 15.13 2.80 -0.57
C PRO A 215 15.37 3.11 -2.05
N VAL A 216 15.93 2.15 -2.80
CA VAL A 216 16.26 2.33 -4.22
C VAL A 216 14.97 2.45 -5.04
N LEU A 217 14.04 1.52 -4.86
CA LEU A 217 12.77 1.52 -5.58
C LEU A 217 11.85 2.65 -5.12
N ALA A 218 11.84 3.00 -3.83
CA ALA A 218 11.07 4.13 -3.33
C ALA A 218 11.54 5.46 -3.96
N ARG A 219 12.86 5.70 -4.04
CA ARG A 219 13.40 6.89 -4.72
C ARG A 219 13.00 6.94 -6.20
N ALA A 220 13.10 5.81 -6.90
CA ALA A 220 12.71 5.73 -8.31
C ALA A 220 11.22 6.06 -8.49
N ALA A 221 10.34 5.47 -7.68
CA ALA A 221 8.91 5.71 -7.76
C ALA A 221 8.51 7.14 -7.40
N ILE A 222 9.12 7.73 -6.36
CA ILE A 222 8.91 9.14 -6.03
C ILE A 222 9.35 10.04 -7.18
N ALA A 223 10.53 9.80 -7.77
CA ALA A 223 11.03 10.57 -8.91
C ALA A 223 10.19 10.43 -10.19
N VAL A 224 9.38 9.37 -10.32
CA VAL A 224 8.38 9.28 -11.40
C VAL A 224 7.23 10.25 -11.16
N GLY A 225 6.89 10.56 -9.91
CA GLY A 225 5.74 11.38 -9.53
C GLY A 225 4.52 10.53 -9.21
N ILE A 226 4.44 9.99 -7.99
CA ILE A 226 3.31 9.21 -7.49
C ILE A 226 2.50 10.01 -6.47
N ALA A 227 1.25 9.60 -6.22
CA ALA A 227 0.41 10.24 -5.22
C ALA A 227 0.72 9.74 -3.80
N GLY A 228 1.09 8.46 -3.66
CA GLY A 228 1.40 7.90 -2.35
C GLY A 228 2.42 6.76 -2.39
N LEU A 229 3.04 6.50 -1.25
CA LEU A 229 3.98 5.42 -1.04
C LEU A 229 3.40 4.44 -0.02
N PHE A 230 3.49 3.15 -0.31
CA PHE A 230 3.18 2.07 0.62
C PHE A 230 4.49 1.41 1.07
N MET A 231 4.65 1.22 2.38
CA MET A 231 5.83 0.57 2.95
C MET A 231 5.50 -0.14 4.26
N GLU A 232 5.91 -1.40 4.39
CA GLU A 232 5.87 -2.10 5.67
C GLU A 232 7.20 -1.90 6.42
N THR A 233 7.07 -1.77 7.73
CA THR A 233 8.18 -1.55 8.65
C THR A 233 8.06 -2.47 9.86
N HIS A 234 9.17 -2.70 10.54
CA HIS A 234 9.19 -3.44 11.80
C HIS A 234 10.26 -2.87 12.73
N PRO A 235 10.04 -2.83 14.06
CA PRO A 235 11.08 -2.46 15.02
C PRO A 235 12.33 -3.33 14.90
N LYS A 236 12.12 -4.63 14.64
CA LYS A 236 13.16 -5.65 14.52
C LYS A 236 12.85 -6.64 13.38
N PRO A 237 13.04 -6.27 12.11
CA PRO A 237 12.46 -7.03 10.99
C PRO A 237 12.93 -8.49 10.85
N GLU A 238 14.04 -8.87 11.48
CA GLU A 238 14.49 -10.26 11.60
C GLU A 238 13.58 -11.13 12.48
N ASP A 239 12.82 -10.53 13.40
CA ASP A 239 11.89 -11.23 14.30
C ASP A 239 10.44 -11.18 13.79
N ALA A 240 10.18 -10.49 12.68
CA ALA A 240 8.81 -10.29 12.16
C ALA A 240 8.18 -11.62 11.71
N LEU A 241 6.90 -11.82 12.06
CA LEU A 241 6.16 -13.07 11.80
C LEU A 241 5.64 -13.19 10.36
N SER A 242 5.71 -12.10 9.58
CA SER A 242 5.38 -12.05 8.15
C SER A 242 6.24 -11.01 7.43
N ASP A 243 6.73 -11.35 6.24
CA ASP A 243 7.49 -10.47 5.35
C ASP A 243 8.65 -9.69 5.99
N GLY A 244 9.24 -10.25 7.05
CA GLY A 244 10.44 -9.72 7.69
C GLY A 244 11.55 -9.38 6.70
N PRO A 245 11.94 -10.28 5.77
CA PRO A 245 12.96 -9.99 4.75
C PRO A 245 12.71 -8.75 3.89
N ASN A 246 11.46 -8.31 3.74
CA ASN A 246 11.05 -7.15 2.94
C ASN A 246 10.87 -5.87 3.79
N SER A 247 10.65 -6.03 5.09
CA SER A 247 10.25 -4.94 5.99
C SER A 247 11.41 -3.98 6.26
N TRP A 248 11.15 -2.68 6.13
CA TRP A 248 12.15 -1.64 6.41
C TRP A 248 12.36 -1.52 7.93
N PRO A 249 13.58 -1.29 8.44
CA PRO A 249 13.79 -1.08 9.87
C PRO A 249 13.16 0.25 10.33
N LEU A 250 12.29 0.21 11.34
CA LEU A 250 11.56 1.38 11.82
C LEU A 250 12.48 2.56 12.22
N HIS A 251 13.61 2.27 12.85
CA HIS A 251 14.59 3.28 13.27
C HIS A 251 15.28 3.99 12.09
N ARG A 252 15.16 3.47 10.86
CA ARG A 252 15.68 4.07 9.62
C ARG A 252 14.59 4.73 8.78
N MET A 253 13.35 4.84 9.29
CA MET A 253 12.24 5.39 8.51
C MET A 253 12.43 6.89 8.25
N GLN A 254 12.83 7.67 9.26
CA GLN A 254 12.96 9.13 9.16
C GLN A 254 13.96 9.56 8.08
N GLU A 255 15.19 9.04 8.13
CA GLU A 255 16.23 9.37 7.13
C GLU A 255 15.81 9.05 5.69
N LEU A 256 15.01 7.99 5.51
CA LEU A 256 14.50 7.60 4.20
C LEU A 256 13.45 8.62 3.75
N LEU A 257 12.46 8.90 4.59
CA LEU A 257 11.38 9.83 4.27
C LEU A 257 11.88 11.26 3.99
N GLU A 258 12.91 11.73 4.69
CA GLU A 258 13.56 13.03 4.42
C GLU A 258 14.12 13.10 2.99
N THR A 259 14.79 12.02 2.56
CA THR A 259 15.29 11.91 1.19
C THR A 259 14.15 11.89 0.17
N LEU A 260 13.09 11.13 0.46
CA LEU A 260 11.93 11.02 -0.45
C LEU A 260 11.16 12.34 -0.56
N MET A 261 10.98 13.08 0.54
CA MET A 261 10.37 14.42 0.52
C MET A 261 11.13 15.41 -0.36
N THR A 262 12.47 15.34 -0.35
CA THR A 262 13.30 16.19 -1.21
C THR A 262 13.06 15.90 -2.69
N LEU A 263 12.99 14.62 -3.05
CA LEU A 263 12.71 14.20 -4.43
C LEU A 263 11.28 14.55 -4.86
N ASP A 264 10.30 14.33 -3.97
CA ASP A 264 8.88 14.60 -4.25
C ASP A 264 8.64 16.09 -4.54
N ARG A 265 9.21 16.98 -3.72
CA ARG A 265 9.14 18.42 -3.94
C ARG A 265 9.76 18.81 -5.29
N ALA A 266 10.89 18.21 -5.66
CA ALA A 266 11.58 18.53 -6.90
C ALA A 266 10.75 18.11 -8.14
N VAL A 267 10.21 16.89 -8.14
CA VAL A 267 9.44 16.38 -9.30
C VAL A 267 8.07 17.07 -9.41
N LYS A 268 7.44 17.43 -8.30
CA LYS A 268 6.12 18.09 -8.28
C LYS A 268 6.17 19.60 -8.41
N ALA A 269 7.35 20.21 -8.50
CA ALA A 269 7.50 21.64 -8.72
C ALA A 269 7.07 22.10 -10.13
N ALA A 270 6.93 21.18 -11.08
CA ALA A 270 6.52 21.46 -12.44
C ALA A 270 5.59 20.38 -12.98
N ALA A 271 4.89 20.69 -14.08
CA ALA A 271 4.11 19.69 -14.80
C ALA A 271 5.03 18.62 -15.40
N LEU A 272 4.56 17.37 -15.37
CA LEU A 272 5.25 16.23 -15.96
C LEU A 272 5.27 16.35 -17.48
N ILE A 273 6.46 16.42 -18.08
CA ILE A 273 6.65 16.73 -19.51
C ILE A 273 6.09 15.61 -20.40
N GLU A 274 6.10 14.36 -19.93
CA GLU A 274 5.50 13.25 -20.70
C GLU A 274 4.00 13.48 -20.97
N ASN A 275 3.30 14.25 -20.13
CA ASN A 275 1.88 14.56 -20.32
C ASN A 275 1.64 15.56 -21.47
N THR A 276 2.66 16.31 -21.90
CA THR A 276 2.51 17.29 -22.99
C THR A 276 2.62 16.65 -24.38
N LEU A 277 3.20 15.45 -24.48
CA LEU A 277 3.40 14.77 -25.77
C LEU A 277 2.09 14.34 -26.43
N ASN A 278 1.07 14.00 -25.64
CA ASN A 278 -0.22 13.53 -26.15
C ASN A 278 -1.24 14.65 -26.38
N GLN A 279 -0.98 15.87 -25.88
CA GLN A 279 -1.85 17.03 -26.07
C GLN A 279 -1.71 17.66 -27.47
N GLN A 280 -0.70 17.30 -28.25
CA GLN A 280 -0.48 17.83 -29.61
C GLN A 280 -1.24 17.07 -30.70
N ASN A 281 -1.96 16.00 -30.36
CA ASN A 281 -2.66 15.13 -31.32
C ASN A 281 -4.20 15.18 -31.24
N ASN A 282 -4.77 16.14 -30.51
CA ASN A 282 -6.22 16.40 -30.46
C ASN A 282 -6.55 17.82 -30.88
#